data_AF-A0A8T5PRW7-F1
#
_entry.id   AF-A0A8T5PRW7-F1
#
_cell.length_a   1.000
_cell.length_b   1.000
_cell.length_c   1.000
_cell.angle_alpha   90.00
_cell.angle_beta   90.00
_cell.angle_gamma   90.00
#
_symmetry.space_group_name_H-M   'P 1'
#
loop_
_entity.id
_entity.type
_entity.pdbx_description
1 polymer ?
#
loop_
_entity_poly.entity_id
_entity_poly.type
_entity_poly.pdbx_seq_one_letter_code
_entity_poly.pdbx_strand_id
1 'polypeptide(L)'
;MKSLKFLFLFFVLTACAVVPPKPVDMLETGSFCNVDADCTCGGIDTKSGDCFVGNKLYASRYVDFSTACPDFCGGIAGNLETKCVDHVCRNVVRQIKACTEEAKICPDGSAVGRTGPNCEFAPCPGEECSTDGDCVPAECCHATACVPKSKAQNCDGVVCTLECRSGTIDCGGGCMCVEGKCVTEVTFRD
;
A
#
# COMPACT_ATOMS: atom_id res chain seq x y z
N MET A 1 -7.03 -67.55 -50.95
CA MET A 1 -6.95 -66.09 -51.22
C MET A 1 -7.98 -65.37 -50.37
N LYS A 2 -7.57 -64.68 -49.31
CA LYS A 2 -8.28 -63.54 -48.67
C LYS A 2 -7.33 -62.99 -47.61
N SER A 3 -6.50 -62.04 -48.06
CA SER A 3 -5.55 -61.32 -47.23
C SER A 3 -6.32 -60.40 -46.29
N LEU A 4 -6.21 -60.67 -44.99
CA LEU A 4 -6.81 -59.90 -43.91
C LEU A 4 -6.01 -58.61 -43.73
N LYS A 5 -6.47 -57.51 -44.33
CA LYS A 5 -5.86 -56.19 -44.16
C LYS A 5 -6.14 -55.67 -42.75
N PHE A 6 -5.14 -55.76 -41.89
CA PHE A 6 -5.10 -55.14 -40.57
C PHE A 6 -5.02 -53.61 -40.76
N LEU A 7 -6.15 -52.92 -40.63
CA LEU A 7 -6.22 -51.47 -40.69
C LEU A 7 -5.73 -50.91 -39.35
N PHE A 8 -4.44 -50.58 -39.26
CA PHE A 8 -3.86 -49.83 -38.14
C PHE A 8 -4.49 -48.43 -38.11
N LEU A 9 -5.43 -48.22 -37.18
CA LEU A 9 -5.97 -46.91 -36.87
C LEU A 9 -4.90 -46.15 -36.05
N PHE A 10 -4.08 -45.35 -36.74
CA PHE A 10 -3.17 -44.40 -36.09
C PHE A 10 -4.00 -43.29 -35.44
N PHE A 11 -4.24 -43.40 -34.13
CA PHE A 11 -4.67 -42.27 -33.30
C PHE A 11 -3.52 -41.25 -33.25
N VAL A 12 -3.55 -40.25 -34.13
CA VAL A 12 -2.63 -39.10 -34.08
C VAL A 12 -3.04 -38.24 -32.90
N LEU A 13 -2.39 -38.45 -31.75
CA LEU A 13 -2.38 -37.51 -30.64
C LEU A 13 -1.69 -36.22 -31.11
N THR A 14 -2.44 -35.30 -31.72
CA THR A 14 -1.99 -33.93 -31.93
C THR A 14 -1.81 -33.28 -30.57
N ALA A 15 -0.58 -33.30 -30.07
CA ALA A 15 -0.18 -32.49 -28.93
C ALA A 15 -0.44 -31.02 -29.28
N CYS A 16 -1.45 -30.41 -28.65
CA CYS A 16 -1.60 -28.97 -28.65
C CYS A 16 -0.35 -28.39 -27.99
N ALA A 17 0.60 -27.90 -28.78
CA ALA A 17 1.70 -27.11 -28.26
C ALA A 17 1.09 -25.85 -27.62
N VAL A 18 1.15 -25.79 -26.29
CA VAL A 18 0.81 -24.57 -25.55
C VAL A 18 1.89 -23.56 -25.90
N VAL A 19 1.60 -22.66 -26.85
CA VAL A 19 2.47 -21.54 -27.17
C VAL A 19 2.47 -20.62 -25.94
N PRO A 20 3.62 -20.32 -25.32
CA PRO A 20 3.65 -19.38 -24.21
C PRO A 20 3.12 -18.02 -24.70
N PRO A 21 2.30 -17.32 -23.91
CA PRO A 21 1.83 -16.00 -24.29
C PRO A 21 3.04 -15.09 -24.58
N LYS A 22 2.98 -14.35 -25.68
CA LYS A 22 4.02 -13.34 -25.98
C LYS A 22 4.11 -12.37 -24.80
N PRO A 23 5.33 -11.91 -24.43
CA PRO A 23 5.45 -10.86 -23.43
C PRO A 23 4.64 -9.65 -23.90
N VAL A 24 3.67 -9.25 -23.08
CA VAL A 24 2.78 -8.12 -23.37
C VAL A 24 3.63 -6.86 -23.24
N ASP A 25 3.78 -6.12 -24.33
CA ASP A 25 4.42 -4.81 -24.28
C ASP A 25 3.48 -3.85 -23.51
N MET A 26 3.87 -3.54 -22.28
CA MET A 26 3.12 -2.64 -21.40
C MET A 26 2.96 -1.23 -21.98
N LEU A 27 3.73 -0.88 -23.03
CA LEU A 27 3.61 0.38 -23.75
C LEU A 27 2.53 0.37 -24.84
N GLU A 28 2.12 -0.82 -25.32
CA GLU A 28 1.04 -0.97 -26.31
C GLU A 28 -0.33 -1.18 -25.65
N THR A 29 -0.39 -1.93 -24.55
CA THR A 29 -1.61 -2.10 -23.76
C THR A 29 -1.69 -1.09 -22.63
N GLY A 30 -2.17 0.12 -22.96
CA GLY A 30 -2.27 1.24 -22.03
C GLY A 30 -3.13 0.99 -20.78
N SER A 31 -3.90 -0.10 -20.70
CA SER A 31 -4.74 -0.46 -19.55
C SER A 31 -4.25 -1.67 -18.74
N PHE A 32 -3.16 -2.35 -19.13
CA PHE A 32 -2.69 -3.56 -18.44
C PHE A 32 -2.11 -3.25 -17.05
N CYS A 33 -2.36 -4.11 -16.06
CA CYS A 33 -1.81 -3.99 -14.70
C CYS A 33 -1.58 -5.34 -14.03
N ASN A 34 -0.70 -5.36 -13.03
CA ASN A 34 -0.51 -6.49 -12.12
C ASN A 34 -1.08 -6.17 -10.72
N VAL A 35 -0.93 -4.93 -10.27
CA VAL A 35 -1.42 -4.45 -8.99
C VAL A 35 -2.12 -3.10 -9.14
N ASP A 36 -2.97 -2.73 -8.17
CA ASP A 36 -3.65 -1.43 -8.14
C ASP A 36 -2.70 -0.24 -8.31
N ALA A 37 -1.49 -0.36 -7.74
CA ALA A 37 -0.47 0.69 -7.80
C ALA A 37 0.07 0.95 -9.21
N ASP A 38 -0.14 0.03 -10.16
CA ASP A 38 0.21 0.23 -11.57
C ASP A 38 -0.75 1.17 -12.27
N CYS A 39 -1.97 1.33 -11.75
CA CYS A 39 -3.02 2.09 -12.37
C CYS A 39 -2.96 3.57 -12.01
N THR A 40 -3.36 4.40 -12.96
CA THR A 40 -3.61 5.82 -12.80
C THR A 40 -4.89 6.19 -13.54
N CYS A 41 -5.50 7.28 -13.11
CA CYS A 41 -6.67 7.83 -13.75
C CYS A 41 -6.56 9.35 -13.78
N GLY A 42 -6.97 9.94 -14.90
CA GLY A 42 -6.95 11.37 -15.13
C GLY A 42 -6.04 11.73 -16.30
N GLY A 43 -6.10 13.01 -16.68
CA GLY A 43 -5.50 13.50 -17.91
C GLY A 43 -6.21 13.00 -19.16
N ILE A 44 -5.81 13.56 -20.29
CA ILE A 44 -6.35 13.23 -21.61
C ILE A 44 -5.34 12.36 -22.35
N ASP A 45 -5.76 11.18 -22.79
CA ASP A 45 -4.93 10.36 -23.66
C ASP A 45 -4.76 11.05 -25.01
N THR A 46 -3.52 11.37 -25.35
CA THR A 46 -3.15 12.11 -26.56
C THR A 46 -3.50 11.40 -27.86
N LYS A 47 -3.77 10.09 -27.81
CA LYS A 47 -4.19 9.31 -28.99
C LYS A 47 -5.70 9.32 -29.19
N SER A 48 -6.48 9.06 -28.14
CA SER A 48 -7.95 9.00 -28.23
C SER A 48 -8.63 10.35 -28.04
N GLY A 49 -8.04 11.27 -27.27
CA GLY A 49 -8.67 12.51 -26.81
C GLY A 49 -9.62 12.30 -25.63
N ASP A 50 -9.71 11.08 -25.10
CA ASP A 50 -10.58 10.73 -23.98
C ASP A 50 -9.85 10.82 -22.65
N CYS A 51 -10.63 10.91 -21.57
CA CYS A 51 -10.11 10.79 -20.22
C CYS A 51 -9.50 9.41 -19.99
N PHE A 52 -8.29 9.39 -19.43
CA PHE A 52 -7.50 8.16 -19.34
C PHE A 52 -7.72 7.40 -18.02
N VAL A 53 -7.94 6.09 -18.12
CA VAL A 53 -7.77 5.11 -17.03
C VAL A 53 -6.88 4.01 -17.54
N GLY A 54 -5.74 3.78 -16.89
CA GLY A 54 -4.79 2.82 -17.39
C GLY A 54 -3.50 2.76 -16.59
N ASN A 55 -2.48 2.13 -17.17
CA ASN A 55 -1.19 1.96 -16.55
C ASN A 55 -0.41 3.30 -16.48
N LYS A 56 0.27 3.54 -15.37
CA LYS A 56 1.16 4.69 -15.14
C LYS A 56 2.27 4.83 -16.18
N LEU A 57 2.87 3.73 -16.63
CA LEU A 57 3.94 3.74 -17.63
C LEU A 57 3.47 4.31 -18.96
N TYR A 58 2.31 3.85 -19.45
CA TYR A 58 1.68 4.44 -20.64
C TYR A 58 1.34 5.91 -20.41
N ALA A 59 0.73 6.22 -19.26
CA ALA A 59 0.29 7.57 -18.94
C ALA A 59 1.44 8.58 -18.92
N SER A 60 2.61 8.19 -18.41
CA SER A 60 3.81 9.04 -18.36
C SER A 60 4.29 9.53 -19.73
N ARG A 61 3.87 8.90 -20.83
CA ARG A 61 4.31 9.24 -22.19
C ARG A 61 3.21 9.77 -23.09
N TYR A 62 1.97 9.31 -22.88
CA TYR A 62 0.87 9.54 -23.83
C TYR A 62 -0.34 10.23 -23.20
N VAL A 63 -0.29 10.62 -21.93
CA VAL A 63 -1.42 11.27 -21.27
C VAL A 63 -1.02 12.68 -20.84
N ASP A 64 -1.82 13.66 -21.25
CA ASP A 64 -1.68 15.05 -20.83
C ASP A 64 -2.44 15.30 -19.54
N PHE A 65 -1.70 15.41 -18.44
CA PHE A 65 -2.23 15.71 -17.11
C PHE A 65 -2.46 17.21 -16.84
N SER A 66 -2.12 18.09 -17.79
CA SER A 66 -2.44 19.53 -17.66
C SER A 66 -3.94 19.80 -17.81
N THR A 67 -4.65 18.89 -18.48
CA THR A 67 -6.11 18.95 -18.64
C THR A 67 -6.78 18.04 -17.60
N ALA A 68 -7.68 18.62 -16.82
CA ALA A 68 -8.44 17.87 -15.84
C ALA A 68 -9.57 17.06 -16.49
N CYS A 69 -9.90 15.93 -15.88
CA CYS A 69 -11.06 15.10 -16.20
C CYS A 69 -12.05 15.14 -15.02
N PRO A 70 -12.94 16.16 -14.95
CA PRO A 70 -13.88 16.29 -13.86
C PRO A 70 -14.77 15.06 -13.77
N ASP A 71 -14.94 14.55 -12.56
CA ASP A 71 -15.85 13.44 -12.21
C ASP A 71 -15.58 12.09 -12.89
N PHE A 72 -14.55 11.96 -13.73
CA PHE A 72 -14.28 10.71 -14.45
C PHE A 72 -13.71 9.61 -13.56
N CYS A 73 -12.73 9.95 -12.72
CA CYS A 73 -12.02 8.97 -11.88
C CYS A 73 -12.75 8.65 -10.59
N GLY A 74 -13.31 9.67 -9.94
CA GLY A 74 -14.06 9.53 -8.70
C GLY A 74 -15.56 9.27 -8.93
N GLY A 75 -16.08 9.48 -10.14
CA GLY A 75 -17.52 9.56 -10.37
C GLY A 75 -18.11 10.86 -9.79
N ILE A 76 -19.32 11.23 -10.24
CA ILE A 76 -20.03 12.43 -9.75
C ILE A 76 -20.28 12.36 -8.22
N ALA A 77 -20.43 11.15 -7.68
CA ALA A 77 -20.65 10.92 -6.25
C ALA A 77 -19.37 10.59 -5.46
N GLY A 78 -18.18 10.63 -6.07
CA GLY A 78 -16.92 10.30 -5.40
C GLY A 78 -16.82 8.84 -4.95
N ASN A 79 -17.63 7.94 -5.53
CA ASN A 79 -17.75 6.55 -5.13
C ASN A 79 -16.98 5.58 -6.04
N LEU A 80 -16.16 6.08 -6.97
CA LEU A 80 -15.30 5.26 -7.81
C LEU A 80 -13.86 5.27 -7.31
N GLU A 81 -13.18 4.14 -7.47
CA GLU A 81 -11.75 3.98 -7.22
C GLU A 81 -11.12 3.24 -8.41
N THR A 82 -9.93 3.67 -8.84
CA THR A 82 -9.18 2.97 -9.88
C THR A 82 -8.48 1.74 -9.31
N LYS A 83 -8.83 0.56 -9.82
CA LYS A 83 -8.32 -0.73 -9.37
C LYS A 83 -7.81 -1.57 -10.53
N CYS A 84 -6.90 -2.48 -10.25
CA CYS A 84 -6.49 -3.51 -11.19
C CYS A 84 -7.42 -4.72 -11.06
N VAL A 85 -8.31 -4.89 -12.04
CA VAL A 85 -9.29 -5.99 -12.05
C VAL A 85 -9.10 -6.81 -13.32
N ASP A 86 -8.84 -8.11 -13.15
CA ASP A 86 -8.56 -9.04 -14.25
C ASP A 86 -7.44 -8.54 -15.18
N HIS A 87 -6.36 -8.02 -14.59
CA HIS A 87 -5.21 -7.42 -15.28
C HIS A 87 -5.53 -6.16 -16.12
N VAL A 88 -6.66 -5.50 -15.84
CA VAL A 88 -7.07 -4.26 -16.50
C VAL A 88 -7.36 -3.18 -15.47
N CYS A 89 -6.75 -2.01 -15.64
CA CYS A 89 -7.09 -0.83 -14.85
C CYS A 89 -8.52 -0.38 -15.18
N ARG A 90 -9.37 -0.35 -14.16
CA ARG A 90 -10.78 0.05 -14.28
C ARG A 90 -11.18 0.91 -13.09
N ASN A 91 -12.12 1.81 -13.30
CA ASN A 91 -12.83 2.45 -12.20
C ASN A 91 -13.89 1.48 -11.70
N VAL A 92 -13.78 1.09 -10.42
CA VAL A 92 -14.75 0.22 -9.75
C VAL A 92 -15.49 1.00 -8.69
N VAL A 93 -16.70 0.57 -8.36
CA VAL A 93 -17.44 1.14 -7.23
C VAL A 93 -16.69 0.81 -5.95
N ARG A 94 -16.24 1.86 -5.25
CA ARG A 94 -15.69 1.76 -3.91
C ARG A 94 -16.78 1.16 -3.02
N GLN A 95 -16.50 -0.01 -2.44
CA GLN A 95 -17.40 -0.63 -1.48
C GLN A 95 -17.39 0.21 -0.21
N ILE A 96 -18.31 1.17 -0.12
CA ILE A 96 -18.58 1.90 1.12
C ILE A 96 -19.38 0.96 2.00
N LYS A 97 -18.67 0.14 2.77
CA LYS A 97 -19.26 -0.69 3.80
C LYS A 97 -19.59 0.20 4.99
N ALA A 98 -20.86 0.24 5.37
CA ALA A 98 -21.24 0.85 6.65
C ALA A 98 -20.60 0.05 7.78
N CYS A 99 -19.82 0.72 8.62
CA CYS A 99 -19.18 0.09 9.77
C CYS A 99 -20.14 0.02 10.95
N THR A 100 -19.91 -0.96 11.84
CA THR A 100 -20.63 -1.04 13.11
C THR A 100 -20.22 0.13 14.01
N GLU A 101 -21.14 0.60 14.86
CA GLU A 101 -20.92 1.72 15.80
C GLU A 101 -20.18 1.26 17.08
N GLU A 102 -19.30 0.28 16.95
CA GLU A 102 -18.49 -0.21 18.07
C GLU A 102 -17.37 0.79 18.39
N ALA A 103 -17.07 0.93 19.68
CA ALA A 103 -15.97 1.75 20.17
C ALA A 103 -14.88 0.87 20.80
N LYS A 104 -13.62 1.15 20.46
CA LYS A 104 -12.44 0.65 21.18
C LYS A 104 -12.01 1.71 22.18
N ILE A 105 -11.87 1.33 23.44
CA ILE A 105 -11.32 2.21 24.48
C ILE A 105 -9.80 2.19 24.38
N CYS A 106 -9.22 3.38 24.35
CA CYS A 106 -7.79 3.61 24.26
C CYS A 106 -7.14 3.67 25.64
N PRO A 107 -5.80 3.46 25.75
CA PRO A 107 -5.09 3.54 27.03
C PRO A 107 -5.21 4.90 27.75
N ASP A 108 -5.41 5.98 26.99
CA ASP A 108 -5.64 7.33 27.50
C ASP A 108 -7.10 7.56 27.99
N GLY A 109 -7.96 6.54 27.89
CA GLY A 109 -9.38 6.61 28.24
C GLY A 109 -10.29 7.17 27.15
N SER A 110 -9.75 7.60 26.01
CA SER A 110 -10.54 8.02 24.85
C SER A 110 -11.18 6.81 24.14
N ALA A 111 -12.09 7.07 23.19
CA ALA A 111 -12.78 6.04 22.42
C ALA A 111 -12.62 6.30 20.92
N VAL A 112 -12.31 5.26 20.16
CA VAL A 112 -12.19 5.31 18.70
C VAL A 112 -13.15 4.33 18.04
N GLY A 113 -13.79 4.76 16.96
CA GLY A 113 -14.71 3.94 16.17
C GLY A 113 -14.01 3.16 15.05
N ARG A 114 -14.78 2.33 14.33
CA ARG A 114 -14.33 1.70 13.09
C ARG A 114 -14.36 2.68 11.92
N THR A 115 -13.33 2.63 11.07
CA THR A 115 -13.19 3.48 9.89
C THR A 115 -12.61 2.70 8.70
N GLY A 116 -12.64 3.32 7.52
CA GLY A 116 -12.10 2.76 6.29
C GLY A 116 -12.93 1.63 5.66
N PRO A 117 -12.53 1.15 4.48
CA PRO A 117 -13.28 0.14 3.71
C PRO A 117 -13.36 -1.22 4.41
N ASN A 118 -12.39 -1.53 5.28
CA ASN A 118 -12.34 -2.78 6.04
C ASN A 118 -13.00 -2.67 7.43
N CYS A 119 -13.48 -1.49 7.81
CA CYS A 119 -14.06 -1.22 9.13
C CYS A 119 -13.14 -1.63 10.29
N GLU A 120 -11.89 -1.19 10.24
CA GLU A 120 -10.90 -1.39 11.30
C GLU A 120 -10.99 -0.24 12.30
N PHE A 121 -10.64 -0.47 13.58
CA PHE A 121 -10.60 0.62 14.56
C PHE A 121 -9.56 1.65 14.13
N ALA A 122 -9.93 2.94 14.19
CA ALA A 122 -8.96 4.01 14.01
C ALA A 122 -7.84 3.89 15.06
N PRO A 123 -6.62 4.37 14.76
CA PRO A 123 -5.55 4.44 15.76
C PRO A 123 -6.00 5.24 16.99
N CYS A 124 -5.58 4.80 18.17
CA CYS A 124 -5.79 5.58 19.38
C CYS A 124 -4.98 6.89 19.32
N PRO A 125 -5.44 7.97 19.97
CA PRO A 125 -4.67 9.21 20.05
C PRO A 125 -3.25 8.95 20.56
N GLY A 126 -2.26 9.44 19.81
CA GLY A 126 -0.86 9.25 20.11
C GLY A 126 -0.32 7.83 19.85
N GLU A 127 -1.02 6.93 19.14
CA GLU A 127 -0.38 5.71 18.59
C GLU A 127 0.50 6.01 17.37
N GLU A 128 0.25 7.14 16.72
CA GLU A 128 1.11 7.74 15.69
C GLU A 128 1.67 9.04 16.26
N CYS A 129 2.87 9.40 15.83
CA CYS A 129 3.46 10.70 16.16
C CYS A 129 3.05 11.74 15.11
N SER A 130 2.93 13.00 15.49
CA SER A 130 2.79 14.13 14.57
C SER A 130 4.02 15.04 14.60
N THR A 131 4.72 15.05 15.73
CA THR A 131 5.93 15.84 15.99
C THR A 131 6.95 14.98 16.74
N ASP A 132 8.22 15.39 16.71
CA ASP A 132 9.29 14.68 17.45
C ASP A 132 9.00 14.58 18.95
N GLY A 133 8.30 15.57 19.53
CA GLY A 133 7.90 15.57 20.94
C GLY A 133 6.84 14.52 21.31
N ASP A 134 6.21 13.89 20.34
CA ASP A 134 5.28 12.77 20.56
C ASP A 134 6.01 11.44 20.73
N CYS A 135 7.32 11.41 20.48
CA CYS A 135 8.14 10.22 20.56
C CYS A 135 9.00 10.22 21.83
N VAL A 136 9.06 9.06 22.48
CA VAL A 136 9.85 8.83 23.69
C VAL A 136 10.64 7.53 23.56
N PRO A 137 11.72 7.34 24.35
CA PRO A 137 12.44 6.08 24.41
C PRO A 137 11.49 4.90 24.72
N ALA A 138 11.68 3.79 24.00
CA ALA A 138 10.90 2.56 24.22
C ALA A 138 11.19 1.90 25.57
N GLU A 139 12.37 2.16 26.13
CA GLU A 139 12.89 1.58 27.36
C GLU A 139 13.38 2.70 28.29
N CYS A 140 13.32 2.51 29.61
CA CYS A 140 13.74 3.56 30.55
C CYS A 140 15.24 3.86 30.53
N CYS A 141 16.07 2.87 30.21
CA CYS A 141 17.53 3.03 30.16
C CYS A 141 18.08 2.27 28.94
N HIS A 142 19.07 2.84 28.25
CA HIS A 142 19.75 2.26 27.09
C HIS A 142 18.82 1.93 25.92
N ALA A 143 17.80 2.75 25.71
CA ALA A 143 16.82 2.49 24.67
C ALA A 143 17.47 2.47 23.28
N THR A 144 17.12 1.46 22.50
CA THR A 144 17.53 1.31 21.09
C THR A 144 16.41 1.61 20.10
N ALA A 145 15.23 1.93 20.62
CA ALA A 145 14.02 2.20 19.86
C ALA A 145 13.22 3.35 20.49
N CYS A 146 12.33 3.93 19.70
CA CYS A 146 11.39 4.95 20.12
C CYS A 146 9.96 4.44 19.99
N VAL A 147 9.10 4.88 20.89
CA VAL A 147 7.66 4.62 20.85
C VAL A 147 6.89 5.93 20.95
N PRO A 148 5.65 5.97 20.46
CA PRO A 148 4.76 7.07 20.76
C PRO A 148 4.52 7.20 22.26
N LYS A 149 4.31 8.44 22.75
CA LYS A 149 4.10 8.74 24.17
C LYS A 149 2.95 7.96 24.80
N SER A 150 1.91 7.64 24.03
CA SER A 150 0.79 6.80 24.50
C SER A 150 1.20 5.36 24.87
N LYS A 151 2.33 4.89 24.34
CA LYS A 151 2.92 3.55 24.56
C LYS A 151 4.17 3.60 25.43
N ALA A 152 4.46 4.75 26.04
CA ALA A 152 5.59 4.90 26.93
C ALA A 152 5.48 3.95 28.13
N GLN A 153 6.59 3.30 28.50
CA GLN A 153 6.65 2.57 29.76
C GLN A 153 6.74 3.53 30.95
N ASN A 154 6.22 3.11 32.10
CA ASN A 154 6.38 3.88 33.33
C ASN A 154 7.84 3.77 33.82
N CYS A 155 8.51 4.90 33.97
CA CYS A 155 9.88 5.00 34.47
C CYS A 155 9.99 5.55 35.90
N ASP A 156 8.87 5.70 36.61
CA ASP A 156 8.86 6.16 37.99
C ASP A 156 9.67 5.23 38.90
N GLY A 157 10.68 5.79 39.58
CA GLY A 157 11.56 5.06 40.48
C GLY A 157 12.64 4.21 39.79
N VAL A 158 12.73 4.25 38.46
CA VAL A 158 13.82 3.62 37.72
C VAL A 158 15.07 4.51 37.81
N VAL A 159 16.17 3.92 38.27
CA VAL A 159 17.48 4.58 38.33
C VAL A 159 18.36 4.00 37.24
N CYS A 160 18.76 4.83 36.28
CA CYS A 160 19.65 4.41 35.20
C CYS A 160 21.12 4.61 35.56
N THR A 161 22.00 3.81 34.95
CA THR A 161 23.45 4.03 35.00
C THR A 161 23.84 5.20 34.10
N LEU A 162 24.90 5.94 34.46
CA LEU A 162 25.48 6.99 33.59
C LEU A 162 26.37 6.41 32.47
N GLU A 163 26.13 5.16 32.10
CA GLU A 163 26.89 4.47 31.05
C GLU A 163 26.33 4.88 29.70
N CYS A 164 27.19 5.35 28.81
CA CYS A 164 26.84 5.52 27.41
C CYS A 164 27.17 4.19 26.68
N ARG A 165 26.12 3.40 26.41
CA ARG A 165 26.24 2.17 25.62
C ARG A 165 26.11 2.45 24.13
N SER A 166 27.10 2.03 23.36
CA SER A 166 27.08 2.17 21.90
C SER A 166 25.81 1.59 21.28
N GLY A 167 25.21 2.35 20.36
CA GLY A 167 23.95 1.97 19.69
C GLY A 167 22.67 2.33 20.45
N THR A 168 22.78 3.05 21.56
CA THR A 168 21.63 3.51 22.35
C THR A 168 21.42 5.01 22.18
N ILE A 169 20.17 5.45 22.38
CA ILE A 169 19.75 6.85 22.28
C ILE A 169 20.40 7.70 23.39
N ASP A 170 20.79 7.08 24.51
CA ASP A 170 21.47 7.71 25.64
C ASP A 170 22.84 8.35 25.26
N CYS A 171 23.38 7.97 24.11
CA CYS A 171 24.69 8.39 23.60
C CYS A 171 24.61 9.48 22.52
N GLY A 172 23.75 10.48 22.72
CA GLY A 172 23.59 11.58 21.75
C GLY A 172 22.66 11.25 20.59
N GLY A 173 21.76 10.28 20.78
CA GLY A 173 20.64 10.06 19.89
C GLY A 173 19.39 10.81 20.34
N GLY A 174 18.34 10.74 19.53
CA GLY A 174 17.03 11.28 19.84
C GLY A 174 15.91 10.45 19.23
N CYS A 175 14.70 10.69 19.71
CA CYS A 175 13.49 10.18 19.08
C CYS A 175 12.90 11.25 18.16
N MET A 176 12.53 10.86 16.94
CA MET A 176 11.93 11.74 15.94
C MET A 176 10.72 11.09 15.31
N CYS A 177 9.83 11.94 14.79
CA CYS A 177 8.65 11.52 14.09
C CYS A 177 8.85 11.55 12.58
N VAL A 178 8.80 10.38 11.94
CA VAL A 178 8.95 10.24 10.49
C VAL A 178 7.79 9.41 9.96
N GLU A 179 6.97 10.02 9.09
CA GLU A 179 5.81 9.37 8.46
C GLU A 179 4.84 8.73 9.48
N GLY A 180 4.57 9.43 10.58
CA GLY A 180 3.68 8.95 11.65
C GLY A 180 4.31 7.91 12.59
N LYS A 181 5.58 7.55 12.38
CA LYS A 181 6.30 6.54 13.16
C LYS A 181 7.43 7.18 13.96
N CYS A 182 7.53 6.77 15.22
CA CYS A 182 8.68 7.13 16.05
C CYS A 182 9.88 6.29 15.63
N VAL A 183 10.95 6.98 15.21
CA VAL A 183 12.22 6.36 14.83
C VAL A 183 13.35 6.98 15.64
N THR A 184 14.45 6.24 15.74
CA THR A 184 15.67 6.71 16.40
C THR A 184 16.54 7.47 15.41
N GLU A 185 17.01 8.65 15.80
CA GLU A 185 18.18 9.26 15.19
C GLU A 185 19.37 8.97 16.09
N VAL A 186 20.27 8.08 15.65
CA VAL A 186 21.55 7.88 16.34
C VAL A 186 22.59 8.57 15.48
N THR A 187 22.94 9.82 15.80
CA THR A 187 24.10 10.44 15.15
C THR A 187 25.34 9.74 15.69
N PHE A 188 25.92 8.84 14.90
CA PHE A 188 27.26 8.33 15.17
C PHE A 188 28.22 9.51 15.03
N ARG A 189 28.64 10.09 16.15
CA ARG A 189 29.86 10.89 16.17
C ARG A 189 31.01 9.89 16.22
N ASP A 190 31.55 9.58 15.04
CA ASP A 190 32.86 8.95 14.89
C ASP A 190 33.98 9.79 15.54
#